data_AF-A0AAD8IHA2-F1
#
_entry.id   AF-A0AAD8IHA2-F1
#
_cell.length_a   1.000
_cell.length_b   1.000
_cell.length_c   1.000
_cell.angle_alpha   90.00
_cell.angle_beta   90.00
_cell.angle_gamma   90.00
#
_symmetry.space_group_name_H-M   'P 1'
#
loop_
_entity.id
_entity.type
_entity.pdbx_description
1 polymer ?
#
loop_
_entity_poly.entity_id
_entity_poly.type
_entity_poly.pdbx_seq_one_letter_code
_entity_poly.pdbx_strand_id
1 'polypeptide(L)'
;MEKNNKILRYLKEQQGGEDRISILSDDLIHKIVSSLGFFPITFGISELETVNVKLRGSNEGESIATSKDWKMYYYTQVVHMFPGLSSARILTLDLETIEALSAVSLFLVQFLSPFYQLKHVKVPKGPKESIARGGNNRASSSRAPGNSGLWKGHEVNSECLGLLDCIAERYPETFDYFTTHSKFCTIKLNALCATVKAFTKTSMNEVDTEMIAEYRAQFADLQRSFNVRWLVNRLDYIEKLRFPDPLLDKLHGVDSRIDDAKSKLQDLQALRVRIMTESYRDIGTTDTSLDVGYIGDDLFSAL
;
A
#
# COMPACT_ATOMS: atom_id res chain seq x y z
N MET A 1 30.09 26.40 -4.23
CA MET A 1 30.35 25.65 -5.49
C MET A 1 31.66 24.88 -5.50
N GLU A 2 32.69 25.30 -4.75
CA GLU A 2 34.02 24.68 -4.78
C GLU A 2 34.11 23.26 -4.16
N LYS A 3 33.16 22.88 -3.28
CA LYS A 3 33.10 21.54 -2.66
C LYS A 3 32.67 20.42 -3.62
N ASN A 4 31.88 20.72 -4.64
CA ASN A 4 31.35 19.69 -5.56
C ASN A 4 32.36 19.32 -6.66
N ASN A 5 33.24 20.24 -7.03
CA ASN A 5 34.30 20.00 -8.03
C ASN A 5 35.41 19.07 -7.52
N LYS A 6 35.65 19.01 -6.21
CA LYS A 6 36.60 18.05 -5.61
C LYS A 6 36.10 16.60 -5.68
N ILE A 7 34.79 16.40 -5.57
CA ILE A 7 34.16 15.07 -5.61
C ILE A 7 34.24 14.49 -7.02
N LEU A 8 33.95 15.29 -8.05
CA LEU A 8 34.05 14.86 -9.44
C LEU A 8 35.50 14.55 -9.88
N ARG A 9 36.48 15.32 -9.38
CA ARG A 9 37.91 15.06 -9.64
C ARG A 9 38.37 13.75 -8.99
N TYR A 10 37.91 13.47 -7.77
CA TYR A 10 38.24 12.22 -7.05
C TYR A 10 37.62 10.98 -7.72
N LEU A 11 36.42 11.11 -8.29
CA LEU A 11 35.74 10.01 -9.00
C LEU A 11 36.37 9.71 -10.37
N LYS A 12 37.00 10.70 -11.01
CA LYS A 12 37.63 10.55 -12.34
C LYS A 12 38.99 9.85 -12.29
N GLU A 13 39.66 9.83 -11.13
CA GLU A 13 40.99 9.23 -10.94
C GLU A 13 40.96 7.73 -10.59
N GLN A 14 39.78 7.09 -10.48
CA GLN A 14 39.62 5.71 -9.97
C GLN A 14 39.05 4.72 -11.02
N GLN A 15 39.28 4.96 -12.32
CA GLN A 15 38.77 4.09 -13.38
C GLN A 15 39.68 2.86 -13.59
N GLY A 16 39.41 1.78 -12.86
CA GLY A 16 40.01 0.46 -13.10
C GLY A 16 39.55 -0.65 -12.13
N GLY A 17 38.61 -1.49 -12.59
CA GLY A 17 38.46 -2.90 -12.14
C GLY A 17 37.66 -3.20 -10.87
N GLU A 18 36.46 -3.75 -11.09
CA GLU A 18 35.63 -4.63 -10.22
C GLU A 18 35.03 -4.05 -8.91
N ASP A 19 33.86 -4.60 -8.54
CA ASP A 19 32.88 -4.17 -7.53
C ASP A 19 33.46 -3.68 -6.19
N ARG A 20 33.25 -2.40 -5.86
CA ARG A 20 33.85 -1.71 -4.70
C ARG A 20 32.90 -0.79 -3.93
N ILE A 21 31.68 -1.24 -3.64
CA ILE A 21 30.82 -0.57 -2.64
C ILE A 21 31.47 -0.62 -1.23
N SER A 22 32.34 -1.59 -0.98
CA SER A 22 33.07 -1.80 0.28
C SER A 22 34.20 -0.80 0.59
N ILE A 23 34.52 0.15 -0.30
CA ILE A 23 35.61 1.14 -0.11
C ILE A 23 35.07 2.51 0.32
N LEU A 24 33.75 2.69 0.29
CA LEU A 24 33.15 3.95 0.71
C LEU A 24 33.23 4.07 2.24
N SER A 25 33.67 5.23 2.75
CA SER A 25 33.64 5.47 4.20
C SER A 25 32.20 5.47 4.69
N ASP A 26 31.98 4.99 5.93
CA ASP A 26 30.64 4.93 6.54
C ASP A 26 29.92 6.28 6.46
N ASP A 27 30.65 7.38 6.57
CA ASP A 27 30.13 8.75 6.44
C ASP A 27 29.62 9.06 5.02
N LEU A 28 30.28 8.54 3.98
CA LEU A 28 29.85 8.67 2.59
C LEU A 28 28.69 7.73 2.25
N ILE A 29 28.69 6.50 2.78
CA ILE A 29 27.57 5.55 2.68
C ILE A 29 26.34 6.15 3.35
N HIS A 30 26.50 6.68 4.56
CA HIS A 30 25.42 7.32 5.31
C HIS A 30 24.90 8.54 4.57
N LYS A 31 25.75 9.33 3.92
CA LYS A 31 25.37 10.50 3.10
C LYS A 31 24.68 10.10 1.80
N ILE A 32 25.13 9.04 1.13
CA ILE A 32 24.49 8.47 -0.07
C ILE A 32 23.10 7.95 0.31
N VAL A 33 22.99 7.14 1.36
CA VAL A 33 21.73 6.55 1.85
C VAL A 33 20.77 7.60 2.42
N SER A 34 21.26 8.71 2.98
CA SER A 34 20.41 9.83 3.46
C SER A 34 20.05 10.84 2.36
N SER A 35 20.82 10.90 1.27
CA SER A 35 20.50 11.69 0.07
C SER A 35 19.63 10.95 -0.94
N LEU A 36 19.62 9.61 -0.90
CA LEU A 36 18.64 8.76 -1.56
C LEU A 36 17.38 8.74 -0.68
N GLY A 37 16.53 9.75 -0.83
CA GLY A 37 15.15 9.66 -0.35
C GLY A 37 14.52 8.36 -0.86
N PHE A 38 13.60 7.79 -0.09
CA PHE A 38 12.79 6.66 -0.52
C PHE A 38 12.10 7.01 -1.84
N PHE A 39 12.71 6.65 -2.97
CA PHE A 39 12.08 6.79 -4.26
C PHE A 39 10.96 5.75 -4.30
N PRO A 40 9.75 6.11 -4.74
CA PRO A 40 8.85 5.10 -5.28
C PRO A 40 9.60 4.42 -6.42
N ILE A 41 10.11 3.21 -6.17
CA ILE A 41 10.70 2.40 -7.22
C ILE A 41 9.51 1.90 -8.06
N THR A 42 9.17 2.63 -9.11
CA THR A 42 8.39 2.08 -10.20
C THR A 42 9.29 1.08 -10.90
N PHE A 43 9.11 -0.21 -10.59
CA PHE A 43 9.81 -1.25 -11.33
C PHE A 43 9.29 -1.22 -12.77
N GLY A 44 10.10 -0.71 -13.70
CA GLY A 44 9.86 -0.85 -15.14
C GLY A 44 10.12 -2.27 -15.66
N ILE A 45 10.46 -3.20 -14.76
CA ILE A 45 10.73 -4.59 -15.04
C ILE A 45 9.45 -5.37 -14.74
N SER A 46 8.96 -6.12 -15.73
CA SER A 46 7.68 -6.82 -15.70
C SER A 46 7.60 -7.93 -14.65
N GLU A 47 8.72 -8.52 -14.23
CA GLU A 47 8.76 -9.56 -13.19
C GLU A 47 10.03 -9.45 -12.34
N LEU A 48 9.87 -9.50 -11.01
CA LEU A 48 10.98 -9.59 -10.06
C LEU A 48 11.10 -11.04 -9.57
N GLU A 49 12.28 -11.65 -9.64
CA GLU A 49 12.40 -13.06 -9.24
C GLU A 49 12.30 -13.27 -7.71
N THR A 50 12.98 -12.43 -6.91
CA THR A 50 12.94 -12.51 -5.45
C THR A 50 13.06 -11.12 -4.84
N VAL A 51 12.12 -10.77 -3.96
CA VAL A 51 12.12 -9.51 -3.21
C VAL A 51 12.14 -9.81 -1.72
N ASN A 52 13.06 -9.17 -1.01
CA ASN A 52 13.16 -9.27 0.44
C ASN A 52 12.83 -7.90 1.04
N VAL A 53 11.74 -7.81 1.79
CA VAL A 53 11.33 -6.59 2.50
C VAL A 53 11.72 -6.75 3.96
N LYS A 54 12.54 -5.81 4.44
CA LYS A 54 12.99 -5.75 5.83
C LYS A 54 12.64 -4.39 6.42
N LEU A 55 12.00 -4.35 7.58
CA LEU A 55 11.70 -3.09 8.24
C LEU A 55 12.95 -2.56 8.96
N ARG A 56 13.56 -1.50 8.42
CA ARG A 56 14.74 -0.87 9.01
C ARG A 56 14.32 -0.09 10.27
N GLY A 57 14.70 -0.58 11.46
CA GLY A 57 14.47 0.16 12.71
C GLY A 57 14.24 -0.67 13.97
N SER A 58 14.05 -1.99 13.86
CA SER A 58 14.00 -2.87 15.04
C SER A 58 15.42 -3.26 15.47
N ASN A 59 16.14 -2.32 16.08
CA ASN A 59 17.31 -2.69 16.87
C ASN A 59 16.83 -2.94 18.30
N GLU A 60 17.27 -4.07 18.86
CA GLU A 60 16.96 -4.58 20.19
C GLU A 60 17.12 -3.48 21.27
N GLY A 61 16.01 -2.95 21.79
CA GLY A 61 16.07 -2.06 22.96
C GLY A 61 14.83 -1.23 23.24
N GLU A 62 14.13 -0.75 22.22
CA GLU A 62 12.94 0.08 22.42
C GLU A 62 11.71 -0.55 21.76
N SER A 63 10.72 -0.88 22.59
CA SER A 63 9.37 -1.25 22.19
C SER A 63 8.70 -0.05 21.51
N ILE A 64 9.04 0.17 20.23
CA ILE A 64 8.48 1.24 19.40
C ILE A 64 7.03 0.89 18.96
N ALA A 65 6.50 -0.27 19.35
CA ALA A 65 5.26 -0.82 18.82
C ALA A 65 3.94 -0.15 19.28
N THR A 66 3.95 0.92 20.08
CA THR A 66 2.72 1.46 20.69
C THR A 66 2.20 2.79 20.14
N SER A 67 3.00 3.58 19.39
CA SER A 67 2.49 4.84 18.82
C SER A 67 1.58 4.61 17.61
N LYS A 68 0.42 5.27 17.57
CA LYS A 68 -0.48 5.22 16.41
C LYS A 68 0.18 5.80 15.14
N ASP A 69 1.16 6.69 15.32
CA ASP A 69 1.80 7.45 14.25
C ASP A 69 2.81 6.61 13.47
N TRP A 70 3.55 5.70 14.13
CA TRP A 70 4.52 4.84 13.42
C TRP A 70 3.81 3.82 12.51
N LYS A 71 2.65 3.29 12.95
CA LYS A 71 1.83 2.39 12.13
C LYS A 71 1.33 3.07 10.87
N MET A 72 0.93 4.34 11.00
CA MET A 72 0.47 5.14 9.86
C MET A 72 1.62 5.52 8.92
N TYR A 73 2.77 5.90 9.45
CA TYR A 73 3.98 6.15 8.67
C TYR A 73 4.40 4.90 7.89
N TYR A 74 4.47 3.74 8.55
CA TYR A 74 4.80 2.47 7.91
C TYR A 74 3.79 2.10 6.81
N TYR A 75 2.49 2.26 7.10
CA TYR A 75 1.43 2.06 6.13
C TYR A 75 1.65 2.92 4.87
N THR A 76 1.88 4.23 5.03
CA THR A 76 2.11 5.10 3.86
C THR A 76 3.32 4.66 3.04
N GLN A 77 4.41 4.22 3.67
CA GLN A 77 5.60 3.81 2.93
C GLN A 77 5.41 2.48 2.20
N VAL A 78 4.85 1.47 2.87
CA VAL A 78 4.77 0.12 2.30
C VAL A 78 3.64 -0.03 1.28
N VAL A 79 2.53 0.69 1.46
CA VAL A 79 1.39 0.64 0.52
C VAL A 79 1.78 1.14 -0.86
N HIS A 80 2.62 2.18 -0.96
CA HIS A 80 3.08 2.66 -2.25
C HIS A 80 3.99 1.66 -2.98
N MET A 81 4.62 0.73 -2.26
CA MET A 81 5.48 -0.31 -2.85
C MET A 81 4.70 -1.53 -3.32
N PHE A 82 3.45 -1.70 -2.87
CA PHE A 82 2.65 -2.89 -3.15
C PHE A 82 2.49 -3.25 -4.64
N PRO A 83 2.25 -2.33 -5.58
CA PRO A 83 2.21 -2.67 -7.00
C PRO A 83 3.54 -3.20 -7.54
N GLY A 84 4.66 -2.78 -6.96
CA GLY A 84 5.99 -3.31 -7.30
C GLY A 84 6.27 -4.66 -6.64
N LEU A 85 5.80 -4.85 -5.40
CA LEU A 85 5.93 -6.12 -4.69
C LEU A 85 5.04 -7.22 -5.28
N SER A 86 3.94 -6.85 -5.96
CA SER A 86 3.02 -7.79 -6.59
C SER A 86 3.65 -8.53 -7.76
N SER A 87 4.62 -7.93 -8.46
CA SER A 87 5.32 -8.56 -9.59
C SER A 87 6.44 -9.51 -9.15
N ALA A 88 6.64 -9.69 -7.84
CA ALA A 88 7.62 -10.61 -7.30
C ALA A 88 7.16 -12.07 -7.41
N ARG A 89 8.02 -12.96 -7.94
CA ARG A 89 7.77 -14.42 -7.92
C ARG A 89 7.86 -14.99 -6.51
N ILE A 90 8.81 -14.47 -5.72
CA ILE A 90 9.04 -14.83 -4.32
C ILE A 90 9.15 -13.55 -3.49
N LEU A 91 8.22 -13.36 -2.54
CA LEU A 91 8.28 -12.29 -1.55
C LEU A 91 8.66 -12.86 -0.18
N THR A 92 9.75 -12.37 0.38
CA THR A 92 10.16 -12.66 1.76
C THR A 92 9.93 -11.44 2.63
N LEU A 93 9.23 -11.63 3.74
CA LEU A 93 8.97 -10.60 4.74
C LEU A 93 9.65 -11.02 6.04
N ASP A 94 10.31 -10.09 6.73
CA ASP A 94 10.75 -10.32 8.10
C ASP A 94 9.57 -10.31 9.08
N LEU A 95 9.81 -10.74 10.33
CA LEU A 95 8.76 -10.87 11.33
C LEU A 95 8.14 -9.50 11.64
N GLU A 96 8.98 -8.48 11.75
CA GLU A 96 8.61 -7.10 12.04
C GLU A 96 7.74 -6.51 10.94
N THR A 97 8.03 -6.79 9.67
CA THR A 97 7.16 -6.41 8.55
C THR A 97 5.83 -7.12 8.63
N ILE A 98 5.81 -8.42 8.96
CA ILE A 98 4.55 -9.17 9.11
C ILE A 98 3.72 -8.61 10.26
N GLU A 99 4.32 -8.31 11.40
CA GLU A 99 3.65 -7.71 12.55
C GLU A 99 3.11 -6.32 12.22
N ALA A 100 3.90 -5.49 11.53
CA ALA A 100 3.48 -4.17 11.10
C ALA A 100 2.33 -4.25 10.08
N LEU A 101 2.42 -5.14 9.08
CA LEU A 101 1.36 -5.42 8.12
C LEU A 101 0.10 -5.99 8.80
N SER A 102 0.26 -6.84 9.80
CA SER A 102 -0.83 -7.38 10.61
C SER A 102 -1.53 -6.28 11.41
N ALA A 103 -0.76 -5.37 12.02
CA ALA A 103 -1.27 -4.22 12.75
C ALA A 103 -2.06 -3.24 11.84
N VAL A 104 -1.76 -3.21 10.55
CA VAL A 104 -2.50 -2.42 9.55
C VAL A 104 -3.39 -3.28 8.64
N SER A 105 -3.52 -4.58 8.92
CA SER A 105 -4.20 -5.55 8.04
C SER A 105 -5.62 -5.16 7.73
N LEU A 106 -6.28 -4.47 8.66
CA LEU A 106 -7.63 -3.93 8.54
C LEU A 106 -7.75 -2.78 7.54
N PHE A 107 -6.69 -1.97 7.41
CA PHE A 107 -6.55 -1.03 6.30
C PHE A 107 -6.19 -1.77 5.02
N LEU A 108 -5.44 -2.88 5.08
CA LEU A 108 -5.11 -3.66 3.89
C LEU A 108 -6.33 -4.38 3.29
N VAL A 109 -7.28 -4.85 4.11
CA VAL A 109 -8.57 -5.40 3.61
C VAL A 109 -9.38 -4.34 2.85
N GLN A 110 -9.00 -3.06 2.97
CA GLN A 110 -9.66 -1.99 2.24
C GLN A 110 -9.30 -1.95 0.75
N PHE A 111 -8.23 -2.62 0.35
CA PHE A 111 -7.66 -2.63 -1.00
C PHE A 111 -7.74 -4.04 -1.59
N LEU A 112 -7.70 -4.15 -2.92
CA LEU A 112 -7.44 -5.42 -3.57
C LEU A 112 -6.12 -5.95 -3.02
N SER A 113 -6.08 -7.26 -2.67
CA SER A 113 -4.86 -7.88 -2.16
C SER A 113 -3.72 -7.51 -3.09
N PRO A 114 -2.69 -6.79 -2.62
CA PRO A 114 -1.57 -6.39 -3.47
C PRO A 114 -0.74 -7.59 -3.92
N PHE A 115 -1.10 -8.80 -3.47
CA PHE A 115 -0.35 -10.03 -3.69
C PHE A 115 -1.07 -11.00 -4.63
N TYR A 116 -2.04 -10.55 -5.42
CA TYR A 116 -2.82 -11.42 -6.31
C TYR A 116 -1.99 -12.13 -7.40
N GLN A 117 -0.78 -11.65 -7.69
CA GLN A 117 0.18 -12.27 -8.64
C GLN A 117 1.28 -13.09 -7.95
N LEU A 118 1.38 -13.08 -6.62
CA LEU A 118 2.43 -13.80 -5.91
C LEU A 118 2.19 -15.31 -5.94
N LYS A 119 3.20 -16.05 -6.42
CA LYS A 119 3.18 -17.52 -6.42
C LYS A 119 3.58 -18.09 -5.05
N HIS A 120 4.53 -17.45 -4.37
CA HIS A 120 5.06 -17.93 -3.09
C HIS A 120 5.36 -16.77 -2.14
N VAL A 121 4.93 -16.91 -0.87
CA VAL A 121 5.32 -16.04 0.23
C VAL A 121 6.14 -16.86 1.22
N LYS A 122 7.36 -16.40 1.51
CA LYS A 122 8.23 -17.04 2.50
C LYS A 122 8.09 -16.30 3.83
N VAL A 123 7.43 -16.97 4.78
CA VAL A 123 7.28 -16.49 6.15
C VAL A 123 8.49 -16.98 6.97
N PRO A 124 9.02 -16.17 7.92
CA PRO A 124 10.06 -16.62 8.83
C PRO A 124 9.60 -17.87 9.58
N LYS A 125 10.50 -18.85 9.79
CA LYS A 125 10.20 -20.00 10.64
C LYS A 125 10.00 -19.47 12.07
N GLY A 126 8.75 -19.50 12.55
CA GLY A 126 8.42 -19.09 13.91
C GLY A 126 9.18 -19.92 14.96
N PRO A 127 9.27 -19.42 16.21
CA PRO A 127 9.84 -20.17 17.31
C PRO A 127 9.08 -21.51 17.44
N LYS A 128 9.81 -22.63 17.56
CA LYS A 128 9.19 -23.94 17.81
C LYS A 128 8.37 -23.84 19.08
N GLU A 129 7.05 -23.94 18.97
CA GLU A 129 6.14 -23.97 20.11
C GLU A 129 6.57 -25.08 21.08
N SER A 130 7.07 -24.70 22.26
CA SER A 130 7.27 -25.62 23.36
C SER A 130 5.90 -25.93 23.95
N ILE A 131 5.44 -27.16 23.73
CA ILE A 131 4.19 -27.68 24.28
C ILE A 131 4.30 -27.74 25.80
N ALA A 132 3.91 -26.67 26.48
CA ALA A 132 3.71 -26.66 27.92
C ALA A 132 2.40 -27.38 28.24
N ARG A 133 2.51 -28.70 28.46
CA ARG A 133 1.43 -29.55 28.94
C ARG A 133 1.16 -29.25 30.42
N GLY A 134 0.19 -28.37 30.70
CA GLY A 134 -0.29 -28.06 32.05
C GLY A 134 -1.81 -28.14 32.10
N GLY A 135 -2.32 -29.27 32.62
CA GLY A 135 -3.76 -29.53 32.69
C GLY A 135 -4.48 -28.69 33.75
N ASN A 136 -5.79 -28.51 33.53
CA ASN A 136 -6.80 -28.51 34.58
C ASN A 136 -8.17 -28.77 33.96
N ASN A 137 -8.71 -29.97 34.23
CA ASN A 137 -10.05 -30.39 33.85
C ASN A 137 -11.07 -29.67 34.74
N ARG A 138 -11.52 -28.49 34.30
CA ARG A 138 -12.73 -27.87 34.84
C ARG A 138 -13.92 -28.46 34.10
N ALA A 139 -14.71 -29.27 34.80
CA ALA A 139 -15.92 -29.89 34.29
C ALA A 139 -16.86 -28.80 33.71
N SER A 140 -16.87 -28.71 32.39
CA SER A 140 -17.79 -27.85 31.64
C SER A 140 -19.08 -28.62 31.47
N SER A 141 -20.15 -28.09 32.07
CA SER A 141 -21.51 -28.58 31.92
C SER A 141 -21.85 -28.66 30.42
N SER A 142 -22.06 -29.89 29.93
CA SER A 142 -22.48 -30.16 28.56
C SER A 142 -23.97 -29.83 28.40
N ARG A 143 -24.33 -28.54 28.45
CA ARG A 143 -25.47 -28.09 27.67
C ARG A 143 -25.02 -28.15 26.22
N ALA A 144 -25.84 -28.78 25.37
CA ALA A 144 -25.63 -28.79 23.93
C ALA A 144 -25.19 -27.39 23.48
N PRO A 145 -24.18 -27.27 22.60
CA PRO A 145 -23.58 -25.98 22.24
C PRO A 145 -24.69 -25.04 21.82
N GLY A 146 -25.05 -24.12 22.72
CA GLY A 146 -26.08 -23.15 22.45
C GLY A 146 -25.59 -22.30 21.29
N ASN A 147 -26.40 -22.17 20.24
CA ASN A 147 -26.08 -21.29 19.11
C ASN A 147 -26.12 -19.80 19.50
N SER A 148 -26.37 -19.50 20.77
CA SER A 148 -26.42 -18.16 21.35
C SER A 148 -25.42 -18.00 22.50
N GLY A 149 -24.96 -16.77 22.70
CA GLY A 149 -24.17 -16.34 23.84
C GLY A 149 -24.58 -14.94 24.29
N LEU A 150 -24.05 -14.49 25.44
CA LEU A 150 -24.40 -13.19 26.01
C LEU A 150 -23.35 -12.14 25.69
N TRP A 151 -23.74 -11.06 25.01
CA TRP A 151 -22.92 -9.88 24.82
C TRP A 151 -23.48 -8.71 25.64
N LYS A 152 -22.72 -8.24 26.63
CA LYS A 152 -23.16 -7.20 27.60
C LYS A 152 -24.54 -7.48 28.22
N GLY A 153 -24.86 -8.75 28.48
CA GLY A 153 -26.13 -9.18 29.06
C GLY A 153 -27.27 -9.40 28.06
N HIS A 154 -27.03 -9.21 26.76
CA HIS A 154 -28.00 -9.49 25.70
C HIS A 154 -27.67 -10.79 24.99
N GLU A 155 -28.67 -11.64 24.78
CA GLU A 155 -28.52 -12.85 23.97
C GLU A 155 -28.28 -12.46 22.51
N VAL A 156 -27.23 -12.99 21.91
CA VAL A 156 -26.83 -12.82 20.52
C VAL A 156 -26.37 -14.16 19.95
N ASN A 157 -26.31 -14.32 18.64
CA ASN A 157 -25.76 -15.54 18.04
C ASN A 157 -24.28 -15.71 18.43
N SER A 158 -23.81 -16.93 18.65
CA SER A 158 -22.43 -17.19 19.08
C SER A 158 -21.38 -16.64 18.11
N GLU A 159 -21.67 -16.68 16.81
CA GLU A 159 -20.84 -16.08 15.76
C GLU A 159 -20.76 -14.55 15.81
N CYS A 160 -21.71 -13.89 16.50
CA CYS A 160 -21.76 -12.44 16.64
C CYS A 160 -20.88 -11.95 17.78
N LEU A 161 -20.55 -12.78 18.78
CA LEU A 161 -19.79 -12.35 19.97
C LEU A 161 -18.45 -11.72 19.60
N GLY A 162 -17.61 -12.46 18.86
CA GLY A 162 -16.29 -11.97 18.44
C GLY A 162 -16.38 -10.75 17.52
N LEU A 163 -17.41 -10.68 16.68
CA LEU A 163 -17.64 -9.53 15.81
C LEU A 163 -18.03 -8.27 16.60
N LEU A 164 -18.93 -8.40 17.57
CA LEU A 164 -19.36 -7.29 18.43
C LEU A 164 -18.21 -6.79 19.31
N ASP A 165 -17.37 -7.69 19.83
CA ASP A 165 -16.17 -7.31 20.58
C ASP A 165 -15.19 -6.54 19.68
N CYS A 166 -14.95 -7.00 18.45
CA CYS A 166 -14.11 -6.29 17.48
C CYS A 166 -14.68 -4.91 17.11
N ILE A 167 -16.00 -4.78 16.94
CA ILE A 167 -16.65 -3.51 16.65
C ILE A 167 -16.53 -2.57 17.86
N ALA A 168 -16.78 -3.04 19.08
CA ALA A 168 -16.72 -2.23 20.28
C ALA A 168 -15.29 -1.74 20.59
N GLU A 169 -14.28 -2.55 20.28
CA GLU A 169 -12.88 -2.17 20.42
C GLU A 169 -12.47 -1.09 19.41
N ARG A 170 -12.88 -1.24 18.14
CA ARG A 170 -12.38 -0.39 17.04
C ARG A 170 -13.22 0.85 16.77
N TYR A 171 -14.53 0.72 16.97
CA TYR A 171 -15.53 1.75 16.72
C TYR A 171 -16.43 1.85 17.95
N PRO A 172 -15.87 2.19 19.13
CA PRO A 172 -16.63 2.24 20.38
C PRO A 172 -17.87 3.13 20.26
N GLU A 173 -17.78 4.20 19.45
CA GLU A 173 -18.88 5.14 19.19
C GLU A 173 -20.11 4.47 18.57
N THR A 174 -19.96 3.29 17.95
CA THR A 174 -21.07 2.50 17.37
C THR A 174 -22.18 2.27 18.39
N PHE A 175 -21.81 2.13 19.66
CA PHE A 175 -22.73 1.79 20.74
C PHE A 175 -23.06 2.97 21.67
N ASP A 176 -22.64 4.21 21.37
CA ASP A 176 -22.88 5.39 22.23
C ASP A 176 -24.37 5.61 22.51
N TYR A 177 -25.21 5.38 21.49
CA TYR A 177 -26.67 5.54 21.58
C TYR A 177 -27.40 4.23 21.86
N PHE A 178 -26.66 3.13 22.05
CA PHE A 178 -27.25 1.82 22.28
C PHE A 178 -27.78 1.72 23.71
N THR A 179 -29.07 2.01 23.89
CA THR A 179 -29.72 1.87 25.19
C THR A 179 -30.02 0.38 25.48
N THR A 180 -29.48 -0.14 26.57
CA THR A 180 -29.66 -1.54 27.02
C THR A 180 -31.09 -1.90 27.42
N HIS A 181 -32.03 -0.95 27.43
CA HIS A 181 -33.37 -1.12 27.98
C HIS A 181 -34.43 -1.46 26.92
N SER A 182 -34.05 -1.56 25.63
CA SER A 182 -35.00 -1.88 24.58
C SER A 182 -35.23 -3.40 24.50
N LYS A 183 -36.50 -3.82 24.49
CA LYS A 183 -36.90 -5.23 24.27
C LYS A 183 -36.40 -5.81 22.93
N PHE A 184 -35.91 -4.95 22.04
CA PHE A 184 -35.42 -5.29 20.71
C PHE A 184 -33.89 -5.27 20.60
N CYS A 185 -33.15 -5.14 21.71
CA CYS A 185 -31.68 -5.09 21.71
C CYS A 185 -31.05 -6.32 21.03
N THR A 186 -31.53 -7.53 21.34
CA THR A 186 -31.07 -8.77 20.70
C THR A 186 -31.29 -8.76 19.18
N ILE A 187 -32.49 -8.37 18.74
CA ILE A 187 -32.81 -8.33 17.30
C ILE A 187 -31.91 -7.32 16.59
N LYS A 188 -31.73 -6.13 17.18
CA LYS A 188 -30.89 -5.07 16.61
C LYS A 188 -29.40 -5.47 16.55
N LEU A 189 -28.88 -6.11 17.60
CA LEU A 189 -27.49 -6.60 17.62
C LEU A 189 -27.26 -7.68 16.56
N ASN A 190 -28.17 -8.66 16.47
CA ASN A 190 -28.08 -9.70 15.44
C ASN A 190 -28.22 -9.12 14.03
N ALA A 191 -29.08 -8.12 13.82
CA ALA A 191 -29.20 -7.41 12.54
C ALA A 191 -27.90 -6.68 12.17
N LEU A 192 -27.30 -5.94 13.11
CA LEU A 192 -26.00 -5.29 12.92
C LEU A 192 -24.93 -6.31 12.50
N CYS A 193 -24.83 -7.45 13.20
CA CYS A 193 -23.85 -8.48 12.87
C CYS A 193 -24.10 -9.14 11.52
N ALA A 194 -25.36 -9.47 11.19
CA ALA A 194 -25.71 -10.05 9.91
C ALA A 194 -25.34 -9.11 8.75
N THR A 195 -25.67 -7.83 8.87
CA THR A 195 -25.35 -6.81 7.87
C THR A 195 -23.84 -6.59 7.74
N VAL A 196 -23.10 -6.46 8.85
CA VAL A 196 -21.63 -6.31 8.81
C VAL A 196 -20.97 -7.55 8.19
N LYS A 197 -21.43 -8.75 8.54
CA LYS A 197 -20.90 -10.01 8.01
C LYS A 197 -21.20 -10.17 6.52
N ALA A 198 -22.39 -9.81 6.07
CA ALA A 198 -22.72 -9.79 4.65
C ALA A 198 -21.83 -8.80 3.90
N PHE A 199 -21.78 -7.55 4.36
CA PHE A 199 -20.99 -6.48 3.75
C PHE A 199 -19.49 -6.81 3.65
N THR A 200 -18.91 -7.41 4.68
CA THR A 200 -17.49 -7.79 4.71
C THR A 200 -17.16 -9.04 3.90
N LYS A 201 -18.14 -9.92 3.66
CA LYS A 201 -17.97 -11.12 2.82
C LYS A 201 -18.10 -10.83 1.33
N THR A 202 -18.87 -9.81 0.97
CA THR A 202 -19.07 -9.43 -0.43
C THR A 202 -17.74 -9.07 -1.08
N SER A 203 -17.39 -9.78 -2.15
CA SER A 203 -16.18 -9.48 -2.90
C SER A 203 -16.34 -8.12 -3.56
N MET A 204 -15.27 -7.33 -3.56
CA MET A 204 -15.27 -6.03 -4.25
C MET A 204 -15.76 -6.18 -5.69
N ASN A 205 -15.39 -7.28 -6.38
CA ASN A 205 -15.75 -7.57 -7.78
C ASN A 205 -17.23 -7.85 -8.04
N GLU A 206 -17.96 -8.23 -7.00
CA GLU A 206 -19.39 -8.57 -7.08
C GLU A 206 -20.28 -7.35 -6.79
N VAL A 207 -19.71 -6.26 -6.25
CA VAL A 207 -20.47 -5.08 -5.89
C VAL A 207 -20.93 -4.32 -7.13
N ASP A 208 -22.24 -4.35 -7.37
CA ASP A 208 -22.92 -3.52 -8.36
C ASP A 208 -23.66 -2.32 -7.71
N THR A 209 -24.30 -1.47 -8.54
CA THR A 209 -25.02 -0.28 -8.06
C THR A 209 -26.26 -0.61 -7.25
N GLU A 210 -26.93 -1.75 -7.52
CA GLU A 210 -28.11 -2.20 -6.79
C GLU A 210 -27.73 -2.64 -5.37
N MET A 211 -26.64 -3.41 -5.24
CA MET A 211 -26.07 -3.82 -3.95
C MET A 211 -25.63 -2.62 -3.11
N ILE A 212 -25.03 -1.58 -3.72
CA ILE A 212 -24.70 -0.33 -3.00
C ILE A 212 -25.98 0.31 -2.44
N ALA A 213 -27.03 0.41 -3.25
CA ALA A 213 -28.31 0.99 -2.81
C ALA A 213 -28.95 0.16 -1.68
N GLU A 214 -28.88 -1.18 -1.77
CA GLU A 214 -29.37 -2.09 -0.74
C GLU A 214 -28.61 -1.89 0.59
N TYR A 215 -27.27 -1.88 0.55
CA TYR A 215 -26.47 -1.64 1.76
C TYR A 215 -26.73 -0.25 2.35
N ARG A 216 -26.92 0.79 1.53
CA ARG A 216 -27.32 2.12 2.02
C ARG A 216 -28.65 2.06 2.79
N ALA A 217 -29.65 1.35 2.26
CA ALA A 217 -30.93 1.21 2.93
C ALA A 217 -30.80 0.44 4.27
N GLN A 218 -30.03 -0.65 4.29
CA GLN A 218 -29.75 -1.41 5.51
C GLN A 218 -29.01 -0.57 6.56
N PHE A 219 -27.99 0.19 6.14
CA PHE A 219 -27.23 1.06 7.05
C PHE A 219 -28.09 2.21 7.59
N ALA A 220 -28.98 2.78 6.77
CA ALA A 220 -29.91 3.81 7.21
C ALA A 220 -30.86 3.30 8.32
N ASP A 221 -31.33 2.04 8.22
CA ASP A 221 -32.14 1.45 9.28
C ASP A 221 -31.33 1.18 10.56
N LEU A 222 -30.11 0.64 10.43
CA LEU A 222 -29.20 0.45 11.56
C LEU A 222 -28.83 1.77 12.25
N GLN A 223 -28.71 2.85 11.49
CA GLN A 223 -28.34 4.18 12.01
C GLN A 223 -29.36 4.73 13.02
N ARG A 224 -30.58 4.21 13.03
CA ARG A 224 -31.60 4.54 14.06
C ARG A 224 -31.24 4.02 15.44
N SER A 225 -30.33 3.05 15.53
CA SER A 225 -29.98 2.36 16.79
C SER A 225 -28.48 2.34 17.11
N PHE A 226 -27.63 2.54 16.09
CA PHE A 226 -26.19 2.45 16.20
C PHE A 226 -25.52 3.58 15.42
N ASN A 227 -24.33 4.02 15.85
CA ASN A 227 -23.53 4.94 15.04
C ASN A 227 -22.72 4.15 14.00
N VAL A 228 -23.33 3.90 12.84
CA VAL A 228 -22.73 3.13 11.73
C VAL A 228 -21.98 4.00 10.71
N ARG A 229 -21.52 5.20 11.10
CA ARG A 229 -20.85 6.13 10.17
C ARG A 229 -19.63 5.49 9.49
N TRP A 230 -18.91 4.60 10.18
CA TRP A 230 -17.77 3.88 9.62
C TRP A 230 -18.16 2.93 8.48
N LEU A 231 -19.33 2.29 8.54
CA LEU A 231 -19.87 1.45 7.45
C LEU A 231 -20.26 2.31 6.25
N VAL A 232 -20.94 3.44 6.49
CA VAL A 232 -21.35 4.37 5.43
C VAL A 232 -20.12 4.93 4.71
N ASN A 233 -19.13 5.43 5.44
CA ASN A 233 -17.88 5.93 4.85
C ASN A 233 -17.16 4.85 4.03
N ARG A 234 -17.18 3.60 4.50
CA ARG A 234 -16.57 2.47 3.79
C ARG A 234 -17.32 2.15 2.50
N LEU A 235 -18.65 2.20 2.51
CA LEU A 235 -19.48 1.99 1.33
C LEU A 235 -19.28 3.11 0.29
N ASP A 236 -19.22 4.36 0.73
CA ASP A 236 -18.95 5.50 -0.16
C ASP A 236 -17.56 5.39 -0.82
N TYR A 237 -16.58 4.87 -0.09
CA TYR A 237 -15.28 4.56 -0.67
C TYR A 237 -15.35 3.45 -1.72
N ILE A 238 -16.10 2.37 -1.45
CA ILE A 238 -16.30 1.27 -2.40
C ILE A 238 -17.00 1.77 -3.67
N GLU A 239 -18.06 2.56 -3.52
CA GLU A 239 -18.80 3.15 -4.64
C GLU A 239 -17.87 3.99 -5.53
N LYS A 240 -17.06 4.88 -4.94
CA LYS A 240 -16.08 5.70 -5.69
C LYS A 240 -15.03 4.87 -6.43
N LEU A 241 -14.64 3.72 -5.89
CA LEU A 241 -13.69 2.85 -6.56
C LEU A 241 -14.32 2.02 -7.68
N ARG A 242 -15.58 1.60 -7.50
CA ARG A 242 -16.30 0.74 -8.46
C ARG A 242 -16.90 1.52 -9.61
N PHE A 243 -17.45 2.67 -9.28
CA PHE A 243 -18.09 3.60 -10.18
C PHE A 243 -17.30 4.89 -10.06
N PRO A 244 -16.03 4.88 -10.50
CA PRO A 244 -15.27 6.11 -10.57
C PRO A 244 -16.12 7.12 -11.33
N ASP A 245 -16.26 8.30 -10.73
CA ASP A 245 -16.77 9.48 -11.41
C ASP A 245 -16.12 9.57 -12.82
N PRO A 246 -16.67 10.36 -13.76
CA PRO A 246 -16.06 10.64 -15.06
C PRO A 246 -14.67 11.30 -14.99
N LEU A 247 -14.00 11.29 -13.83
CA LEU A 247 -12.57 11.40 -13.67
C LEU A 247 -11.78 10.44 -14.58
N LEU A 248 -12.31 9.26 -14.93
CA LEU A 248 -11.70 8.42 -15.97
C LEU A 248 -11.72 9.11 -17.34
N ASP A 249 -12.82 9.78 -17.69
CA ASP A 249 -12.91 10.57 -18.93
C ASP A 249 -11.97 11.78 -18.89
N LYS A 250 -11.80 12.39 -17.71
CA LYS A 250 -10.80 13.46 -17.51
C LYS A 250 -9.37 12.95 -17.60
N LEU A 251 -9.07 11.75 -17.07
CA LEU A 251 -7.77 11.09 -17.19
C LEU A 251 -7.47 10.76 -18.65
N HIS A 252 -8.43 10.19 -19.38
CA HIS A 252 -8.32 10.00 -20.83
C HIS A 252 -8.09 11.32 -21.57
N GLY A 253 -8.76 12.41 -21.15
CA GLY A 253 -8.52 13.74 -21.67
C GLY A 253 -7.13 14.30 -21.37
N VAL A 254 -6.53 13.94 -20.23
CA VAL A 254 -5.14 14.29 -19.89
C VAL A 254 -4.16 13.46 -20.70
N ASP A 255 -4.36 12.15 -20.82
CA ASP A 255 -3.49 11.26 -21.61
C ASP A 255 -3.46 11.70 -23.08
N SER A 256 -4.63 12.01 -23.67
CA SER A 256 -4.70 12.53 -25.04
C SER A 256 -3.92 13.85 -25.22
N ARG A 257 -3.89 14.72 -24.21
CA ARG A 257 -3.10 15.96 -24.24
C ARG A 257 -1.59 15.68 -24.10
N ILE A 258 -1.22 14.67 -23.32
CA ILE A 258 0.19 14.24 -23.20
C ILE A 258 0.68 13.70 -24.54
N ASP A 259 -0.12 12.89 -25.22
CA ASP A 259 0.22 12.34 -26.54
C ASP A 259 0.37 13.45 -27.61
N ASP A 260 -0.53 14.44 -27.62
CA ASP A 260 -0.43 15.61 -28.50
C ASP A 260 0.86 16.43 -28.21
N ALA A 261 1.17 16.66 -26.94
CA ALA A 261 2.39 17.37 -26.55
C ALA A 261 3.66 16.58 -26.95
N LYS A 262 3.64 15.25 -26.80
CA LYS A 262 4.74 14.37 -27.22
C LYS A 262 4.95 14.41 -28.73
N SER A 263 3.87 14.38 -29.52
CA SER A 263 3.94 14.51 -30.99
C SER A 263 4.56 15.85 -31.39
N LYS A 264 4.10 16.96 -30.80
CA LYS A 264 4.65 18.31 -31.08
C LYS A 264 6.13 18.42 -30.72
N LEU A 265 6.55 17.77 -29.63
CA LEU A 265 7.95 17.73 -29.24
C LEU A 265 8.80 16.98 -30.29
N GLN A 266 8.30 15.87 -30.82
CA GLN A 266 8.97 15.13 -31.90
C GLN A 266 9.08 15.96 -33.18
N ASP A 267 8.03 16.69 -33.56
CA ASP A 267 8.06 17.58 -34.72
C ASP A 267 9.11 18.70 -34.56
N LEU A 268 9.19 19.29 -33.36
CA LEU A 268 10.22 20.30 -33.04
C LEU A 268 11.64 19.73 -33.07
N GLN A 269 11.82 18.49 -32.61
CA GLN A 269 13.11 17.80 -32.70
C GLN A 269 13.50 17.55 -34.16
N ALA A 270 12.57 17.07 -34.99
CA ALA A 270 12.80 16.87 -36.41
C ALA A 270 13.15 18.19 -37.13
N LEU A 271 12.47 19.29 -36.78
CA LEU A 271 12.76 20.62 -37.29
C LEU A 271 14.17 21.08 -36.88
N ARG A 272 14.58 20.88 -35.62
CA ARG A 272 15.93 21.21 -35.14
C ARG A 272 17.01 20.48 -35.94
N VAL A 273 16.85 19.17 -36.14
CA VAL A 273 17.80 18.35 -36.94
C VAL A 273 17.92 18.87 -38.35
N ARG A 274 16.79 19.23 -38.98
CA ARG A 274 16.76 19.81 -40.32
C ARG A 274 17.52 21.14 -40.39
N ILE A 275 17.23 22.09 -39.48
CA ILE A 275 17.91 23.39 -39.44
C ILE A 275 19.41 23.23 -39.25
N MET A 276 19.84 22.33 -38.35
CA MET A 276 21.27 22.05 -38.16
C MET A 276 21.90 21.54 -39.46
N THR A 277 21.25 20.59 -40.14
CA THR A 277 21.76 20.01 -41.39
C THR A 277 21.83 21.03 -42.53
N GLU A 278 20.83 21.90 -42.66
CA GLU A 278 20.84 23.01 -43.63
C GLU A 278 21.96 24.02 -43.30
N SER A 279 22.13 24.37 -42.02
CA SER A 279 23.20 25.28 -41.59
C SER A 279 24.60 24.71 -41.86
N TYR A 280 24.83 23.42 -41.59
CA TYR A 280 26.10 22.74 -41.91
C TYR A 280 26.37 22.68 -43.42
N ARG A 281 25.32 22.57 -44.24
CA ARG A 281 25.44 22.60 -45.70
C ARG A 281 25.87 23.98 -46.20
N ASP A 282 25.28 25.04 -45.65
CA ASP A 282 25.51 26.43 -46.09
C ASP A 282 26.86 26.98 -45.63
N ILE A 283 27.35 26.57 -44.45
CA ILE A 283 28.68 26.96 -43.94
C ILE A 283 29.82 26.38 -44.81
N GLY A 284 29.51 25.37 -45.63
CA GLY A 284 30.48 24.67 -46.45
C GLY A 284 31.42 23.83 -45.60
N THR A 285 31.90 22.73 -46.16
CA THR A 285 32.98 21.91 -45.59
C THR A 285 34.28 22.71 -45.62
N THR A 286 34.38 23.75 -44.80
CA THR A 286 35.67 24.32 -44.44
C THR A 286 36.30 23.31 -43.50
N ASP A 287 37.33 22.65 -43.99
CA ASP A 287 38.03 21.47 -43.45
C ASP A 287 38.78 21.75 -42.13
N THR A 288 38.26 22.67 -41.32
CA THR A 288 38.76 23.00 -39.99
C THR A 288 37.92 22.26 -38.96
N SER A 289 38.41 21.09 -38.57
CA SER A 289 37.97 20.29 -37.43
C SER A 289 37.82 21.18 -36.18
N LEU A 290 36.57 21.56 -35.89
CA LEU A 290 36.18 22.16 -34.63
C LEU A 290 35.33 21.13 -33.90
N ASP A 291 35.95 20.49 -32.91
CA ASP A 291 35.33 19.52 -32.02
C ASP A 291 34.39 20.27 -31.05
N VAL A 292 33.15 20.50 -31.48
CA VAL A 292 32.13 21.15 -30.66
C VAL A 292 31.40 20.05 -29.87
N GLY A 293 31.88 19.78 -28.66
CA GLY A 293 31.16 18.95 -27.70
C GLY A 293 29.87 19.63 -27.25
N TYR A 294 28.72 19.09 -27.64
CA TYR A 294 27.42 19.58 -27.20
C TYR A 294 27.15 19.15 -25.75
N ILE A 295 27.07 20.13 -24.85
CA ILE A 295 26.59 19.92 -23.48
C ILE A 295 25.07 19.71 -23.57
N GLY A 296 24.63 18.45 -23.52
CA GLY A 296 23.20 18.12 -23.43
C GLY A 296 22.78 16.75 -23.97
N ASP A 297 23.60 16.10 -24.79
CA ASP A 297 23.21 14.83 -25.43
C ASP A 297 23.18 13.64 -24.45
N ASP A 298 23.91 13.71 -23.33
CA ASP A 298 23.95 12.65 -22.30
C ASP A 298 22.66 12.53 -21.47
N LEU A 299 21.75 13.51 -21.51
CA LEU A 299 20.51 13.48 -20.73
C LEU A 299 19.37 12.71 -21.41
N PHE A 300 19.50 12.38 -22.71
CA PHE A 300 18.41 11.81 -23.50
C PHE A 300 18.54 10.34 -23.82
N SER A 301 19.65 9.68 -23.44
CA SER A 301 19.80 8.23 -23.61
C SER A 301 19.05 7.39 -22.55
N ALA A 302 18.33 8.03 -21.63
CA ALA A 302 17.77 7.40 -20.43
C ALA A 302 16.23 7.53 -20.26
N LEU A 303 15.50 8.00 -21.28
CA LEU A 303 14.03 8.09 -21.31
C LEU A 303 13.46 7.34 -22.52
#